data_AF-A0A957PH85-F1
#
_entry.id   AF-A0A957PH85-F1
#
_cell.length_a   1.000
_cell.length_b   1.000
_cell.length_c   1.000
_cell.angle_alpha   90.00
_cell.angle_beta   90.00
_cell.angle_gamma   90.00
#
_symmetry.space_group_name_H-M   'P 1'
#
loop_
_entity.id
_entity.type
_entity.pdbx_description
1 polymer ?
#
loop_
_entity_poly.entity_id
_entity_poly.type
_entity_poly.pdbx_seq_one_letter_code
_entity_poly.pdbx_strand_id
1 'polypeptide(L)'
;MPSKAQIVIPPESELYESLYNMAAHQRMVFFAGLPGVGKSLFLQQLALMAHEAGRTVHLLQWDVTRPSFETPDILARYPEVDGVTHAAIRKGVGLWARGAIQRWHERHGDLAHLLIGEVPLVGNRLIELTQRTDDAVEALLAGAQTRFAIPTPSRAVRQVIEAAREASMSNPQHEKERADAPPHVLRAMWDDLYQLAQQLHIAPPNANGENVAYDPAIYAGVYQHLLQHRQTIVLPVDNVLPKVGSVYDIDAPIQELHATAAEAIQCMQHIQNTFTDEQLAAQVEQWYNA
;
A
#
# COMPACT_ATOMS: atom_id res chain seq x y z
N MET A 1 28.93 0.69 12.37
CA MET A 1 27.57 1.10 12.79
C MET A 1 26.73 1.18 11.53
N PRO A 2 25.49 0.65 11.50
CA PRO A 2 24.62 0.82 10.34
C PRO A 2 24.44 2.33 10.07
N SER A 3 24.53 2.74 8.81
CA SER A 3 24.35 4.14 8.42
C SER A 3 22.90 4.56 8.70
N LYS A 4 22.69 5.74 9.29
CA LYS A 4 21.36 6.33 9.47
C LYS A 4 20.65 6.41 8.12
N ALA A 5 19.33 6.18 8.11
CA ALA A 5 18.51 6.43 6.94
C ALA A 5 18.63 7.91 6.55
N GLN A 6 18.81 8.16 5.26
CA GLN A 6 18.96 9.50 4.70
C GLN A 6 18.06 9.62 3.47
N ILE A 7 17.78 10.86 3.07
CA ILE A 7 17.12 11.10 1.79
C ILE A 7 18.09 10.68 0.67
N VAL A 8 17.69 9.68 -0.11
CA VAL A 8 18.51 9.09 -1.19
C VAL A 8 18.04 9.51 -2.58
N ILE A 9 16.92 10.22 -2.66
CA ILE A 9 16.36 10.68 -3.92
C ILE A 9 17.11 11.95 -4.35
N PRO A 10 17.67 12.02 -5.58
CA PRO A 10 18.43 13.17 -6.03
C PRO A 10 17.58 14.45 -5.99
N PRO A 11 18.04 15.54 -5.33
CA PRO A 11 17.28 16.79 -5.19
C PRO A 11 16.82 17.42 -6.51
N GLU A 12 17.58 17.22 -7.58
CA GLU A 12 17.31 17.71 -8.93
C GLU A 12 16.32 16.85 -9.73
N SER A 13 15.82 15.75 -9.16
CA SER A 13 14.89 14.85 -9.86
C SER A 13 13.43 15.28 -9.67
N GLU A 14 12.60 15.07 -10.70
CA GLU A 14 11.14 15.27 -10.63
C GLU A 14 10.49 14.45 -9.52
N LEU A 15 11.06 13.28 -9.21
CA LEU A 15 10.65 12.42 -8.13
C LEU A 15 10.86 13.08 -6.75
N TYR A 16 11.99 13.75 -6.55
CA TYR A 16 12.25 14.52 -5.33
C TYR A 16 11.25 15.66 -5.19
N GLU A 17 11.07 16.45 -6.25
CA GLU A 17 10.11 17.57 -6.24
C GLU A 17 8.69 17.09 -5.93
N SER A 18 8.27 15.97 -6.52
CA SER A 18 6.96 15.39 -6.29
C SER A 18 6.76 14.96 -4.83
N LEU A 19 7.73 14.25 -4.24
CA LEU A 19 7.65 13.82 -2.84
C LEU A 19 7.77 15.00 -1.88
N TYR A 20 8.66 15.96 -2.15
CA TYR A 20 8.81 17.16 -1.34
C TYR A 20 7.52 17.99 -1.31
N ASN A 21 6.90 18.21 -2.48
CA ASN A 21 5.61 18.89 -2.57
C ASN A 21 4.51 18.15 -1.80
N MET A 22 4.48 16.82 -1.85
CA MET A 22 3.55 16.03 -1.04
C MET A 22 3.85 16.17 0.46
N ALA A 23 5.11 16.10 0.86
CA ALA A 23 5.56 16.27 2.23
C ALA A 23 5.28 17.67 2.78
N ALA A 24 5.26 18.70 1.95
CA ALA A 24 4.99 20.08 2.37
C ALA A 24 3.50 20.42 2.40
N HIS A 25 2.70 19.90 1.46
CA HIS A 25 1.35 20.44 1.20
C HIS A 25 0.20 19.45 1.41
N GLN A 26 0.45 18.14 1.40
CA GLN A 26 -0.61 17.15 1.60
C GLN A 26 -0.80 16.84 3.07
N ARG A 27 -2.02 16.50 3.49
CA ARG A 27 -2.28 15.96 4.84
C ARG A 27 -2.25 14.44 4.86
N MET A 28 -2.54 13.81 3.73
CA MET A 28 -2.56 12.37 3.57
C MET A 28 -1.90 11.95 2.26
N VAL A 29 -0.99 10.99 2.33
CA VAL A 29 -0.34 10.41 1.14
C VAL A 29 -0.37 8.90 1.24
N PHE A 30 -0.98 8.23 0.27
CA PHE A 30 -1.10 6.77 0.23
C PHE A 30 -0.32 6.21 -0.95
N PHE A 31 0.62 5.30 -0.71
CA PHE A 31 1.36 4.61 -1.76
C PHE A 31 0.64 3.31 -2.13
N ALA A 32 0.09 3.27 -3.34
CA ALA A 32 -0.56 2.10 -3.92
C ALA A 32 0.35 1.42 -4.94
N GLY A 33 0.42 0.10 -4.90
CA GLY A 33 1.26 -0.64 -5.82
C GLY A 33 1.53 -2.08 -5.44
N LEU A 34 2.06 -2.84 -6.38
CA LEU A 34 2.45 -4.23 -6.16
C LEU A 34 3.56 -4.33 -5.10
N PRO A 35 3.69 -5.47 -4.39
CA PRO A 35 4.91 -5.75 -3.65
C PRO A 35 6.15 -5.59 -4.56
N GLY A 36 7.25 -5.08 -3.99
CA GLY A 36 8.49 -4.89 -4.75
C GLY A 36 8.49 -3.75 -5.79
N VAL A 37 7.60 -2.76 -5.72
CA VAL A 37 7.69 -1.51 -6.53
C VAL A 37 8.33 -0.33 -5.80
N GLY A 38 8.83 -0.57 -4.58
CA GLY A 38 9.50 0.46 -3.77
C GLY A 38 8.59 1.24 -2.83
N LYS A 39 7.33 0.83 -2.59
CA LYS A 39 6.41 1.55 -1.68
C LYS A 39 7.02 1.90 -0.32
N SER A 40 7.64 0.94 0.34
CA SER A 40 8.23 1.16 1.67
C SER A 40 9.43 2.11 1.63
N LEU A 41 10.21 2.11 0.53
CA LEU A 41 11.24 3.13 0.30
C LEU A 41 10.59 4.51 0.17
N PHE A 42 9.58 4.67 -0.68
CA PHE A 42 8.91 5.97 -0.85
C PHE A 42 8.22 6.47 0.42
N LEU A 43 7.64 5.57 1.20
CA LEU A 43 7.10 5.88 2.53
C LEU A 43 8.20 6.41 3.46
N GLN A 44 9.36 5.72 3.53
CA GLN A 44 10.50 6.18 4.32
C GLN A 44 10.99 7.55 3.84
N GLN A 45 11.18 7.74 2.54
CA GLN A 45 11.70 8.98 1.97
C GLN A 45 10.75 10.16 2.22
N LEU A 46 9.44 9.95 2.08
CA LEU A 46 8.43 10.94 2.41
C LEU A 46 8.40 11.25 3.92
N ALA A 47 8.54 10.24 4.77
CA ALA A 47 8.60 10.43 6.22
C ALA A 47 9.82 11.26 6.64
N LEU A 48 10.99 11.01 6.06
CA LEU A 48 12.20 11.80 6.30
C LEU A 48 12.01 13.26 5.84
N MET A 49 11.50 13.48 4.62
CA MET A 49 11.22 14.84 4.11
C MET A 49 10.20 15.58 4.98
N ALA A 50 9.14 14.91 5.43
CA ALA A 50 8.14 15.51 6.31
C ALA A 50 8.72 15.84 7.68
N HIS A 51 9.61 14.99 8.21
CA HIS A 51 10.30 15.25 9.46
C HIS A 51 11.26 16.46 9.36
N GLU A 52 12.03 16.57 8.27
CA GLU A 52 12.85 17.75 7.99
C GLU A 52 12.01 19.04 7.89
N ALA A 53 10.80 18.94 7.35
CA ALA A 53 9.82 20.02 7.32
C ALA A 53 9.14 20.30 8.68
N GLY A 54 9.55 19.62 9.75
CA GLY A 54 9.02 19.82 11.11
C GLY A 54 7.64 19.20 11.36
N ARG A 55 7.19 18.29 10.50
CA ARG A 55 5.89 17.63 10.62
C ARG A 55 5.96 16.37 11.48
N THR A 56 4.87 16.08 12.18
CA THR A 56 4.66 14.81 12.88
C THR A 56 4.13 13.78 11.89
N VAL A 57 4.83 12.66 11.75
CA VAL A 57 4.48 11.59 10.80
C VAL A 57 3.65 10.51 11.47
N HIS A 58 2.56 10.14 10.82
CA HIS A 58 1.67 9.04 11.19
C HIS A 58 1.67 7.99 10.09
N LEU A 59 1.67 6.71 10.44
CA LEU A 59 1.68 5.61 9.46
C LEU A 59 0.42 4.76 9.52
N LEU A 60 -0.11 4.42 8.34
CA LEU A 60 -1.12 3.37 8.16
C LEU A 60 -0.52 2.27 7.26
N GLN A 61 -0.26 1.10 7.83
CA GLN A 61 0.33 0.00 7.07
C GLN A 61 -0.44 -1.28 7.33
N TRP A 62 -0.72 -2.02 6.26
CA TRP A 62 -1.42 -3.31 6.33
C TRP A 62 -0.79 -4.26 7.35
N ASP A 63 0.52 -4.48 7.29
CA ASP A 63 1.22 -5.44 8.17
C ASP A 63 1.32 -4.97 9.64
N VAL A 64 1.04 -3.69 9.91
CA VAL A 64 1.02 -3.11 11.26
C VAL A 64 -0.38 -3.18 11.87
N THR A 65 -1.41 -2.98 11.04
CA THR A 65 -2.80 -3.02 11.47
C THR A 65 -3.36 -4.44 11.54
N ARG A 66 -3.05 -5.30 10.57
CA ARG A 66 -3.58 -6.68 10.46
C ARG A 66 -3.43 -7.49 11.76
N PRO A 67 -2.29 -7.47 12.48
CA PRO A 67 -2.13 -8.27 13.69
C PRO A 67 -3.19 -8.02 14.78
N SER A 68 -3.76 -6.81 14.86
CA SER A 68 -4.85 -6.52 15.80
C SER A 68 -6.12 -7.32 15.54
N PHE A 69 -6.27 -7.88 14.34
CA PHE A 69 -7.39 -8.73 13.92
C PHE A 69 -7.05 -10.22 13.94
N GLU A 70 -5.79 -10.59 14.22
CA GLU A 70 -5.30 -11.98 14.24
C GLU A 70 -5.27 -12.51 15.68
N THR A 71 -6.35 -12.28 16.44
CA THR A 71 -6.48 -12.83 17.80
C THR A 71 -6.88 -14.31 17.75
N PRO A 72 -6.58 -15.11 18.79
CA PRO A 72 -6.94 -16.53 18.81
C PRO A 72 -8.41 -16.82 18.49
N ASP A 73 -9.33 -16.02 19.03
CA ASP A 73 -10.78 -16.19 18.80
C ASP A 73 -11.19 -15.86 17.37
N ILE A 74 -10.60 -14.80 16.78
CA ILE A 74 -10.88 -14.42 15.39
C ILE A 74 -10.29 -15.45 14.44
N LEU A 75 -9.04 -15.87 14.67
CA LEU A 75 -8.35 -16.88 13.85
C LEU A 75 -8.98 -18.27 13.93
N ALA A 76 -9.58 -18.63 15.07
CA ALA A 76 -10.33 -19.88 15.18
C ALA A 76 -11.53 -19.93 14.22
N ARG A 77 -12.13 -18.78 13.90
CA ARG A 77 -13.25 -18.66 12.97
C ARG A 77 -12.82 -18.33 11.54
N TYR A 78 -11.75 -17.56 11.40
CA TYR A 78 -11.23 -17.04 10.14
C TYR A 78 -9.74 -17.38 10.00
N PRO A 79 -9.40 -18.67 9.86
CA PRO A 79 -8.02 -19.10 9.83
C PRO A 79 -7.31 -18.60 8.58
N GLU A 80 -6.00 -18.40 8.70
CA GLU A 80 -5.13 -18.29 7.55
C GLU A 80 -5.12 -19.63 6.79
N VAL A 81 -5.21 -19.56 5.45
CA VAL A 81 -5.11 -20.73 4.57
C VAL A 81 -3.99 -20.48 3.59
N ASP A 82 -3.02 -21.39 3.53
CA ASP A 82 -1.85 -21.33 2.63
C ASP A 82 -1.06 -20.00 2.70
N GLY A 83 -0.89 -19.43 3.89
CA GLY A 83 -0.18 -18.16 4.07
C GLY A 83 -1.01 -16.93 3.70
N VAL A 84 -2.31 -17.09 3.42
CA VAL A 84 -3.20 -16.02 2.99
C VAL A 84 -4.21 -15.70 4.09
N THR A 85 -4.16 -14.45 4.58
CA THR A 85 -5.11 -13.91 5.56
C THR A 85 -6.56 -14.11 5.10
N HIS A 86 -7.47 -14.51 5.97
CA HIS A 86 -8.86 -14.75 5.61
C HIS A 86 -9.58 -13.50 5.05
N ALA A 87 -10.48 -13.68 4.07
CA ALA A 87 -11.23 -12.59 3.41
C ALA A 87 -11.94 -11.65 4.40
N ALA A 88 -12.61 -12.22 5.41
CA ALA A 88 -13.28 -11.49 6.49
C ALA A 88 -12.34 -10.54 7.23
N ILE A 89 -11.11 -10.98 7.54
CA ILE A 89 -10.11 -10.14 8.23
C ILE A 89 -9.68 -9.00 7.32
N ARG A 90 -9.44 -9.26 6.02
CA ARG A 90 -9.08 -8.19 5.06
C ARG A 90 -10.16 -7.12 4.95
N LYS A 91 -11.42 -7.56 4.85
CA LYS A 91 -12.58 -6.65 4.85
C LYS A 91 -12.68 -5.85 6.15
N GLY A 92 -12.53 -6.51 7.29
CA GLY A 92 -12.56 -5.88 8.61
C GLY A 92 -11.48 -4.80 8.78
N VAL A 93 -10.25 -5.11 8.39
CA VAL A 93 -9.11 -4.15 8.42
C VAL A 93 -9.38 -2.95 7.51
N GLY A 94 -9.91 -3.17 6.31
CA GLY A 94 -10.24 -2.10 5.37
C GLY A 94 -11.34 -1.15 5.88
N LEU A 95 -12.42 -1.70 6.43
CA LEU A 95 -13.49 -0.91 7.05
C LEU A 95 -12.98 -0.13 8.27
N TRP A 96 -12.16 -0.76 9.10
CA TRP A 96 -11.51 -0.08 10.22
C TRP A 96 -10.63 1.07 9.74
N ALA A 97 -9.85 0.87 8.68
CA ALA A 97 -8.92 1.87 8.17
C ALA A 97 -9.64 3.16 7.76
N ARG A 98 -10.80 3.06 7.09
CA ARG A 98 -11.64 4.22 6.77
C ARG A 98 -12.04 5.00 8.02
N GLY A 99 -12.52 4.31 9.05
CA GLY A 99 -12.86 4.94 10.34
C GLY A 99 -11.63 5.51 11.07
N ALA A 100 -10.48 4.84 11.00
CA ALA A 100 -9.24 5.29 11.62
C ALA A 100 -8.73 6.59 10.99
N ILE A 101 -8.81 6.72 9.66
CA ILE A 101 -8.47 7.94 8.93
C ILE A 101 -9.39 9.10 9.35
N GLN A 102 -10.69 8.85 9.49
CA GLN A 102 -11.63 9.86 9.99
C GLN A 102 -11.26 10.34 11.39
N ARG A 103 -11.03 9.41 12.33
CA ARG A 103 -10.64 9.75 13.71
C ARG A 103 -9.29 10.47 13.74
N TRP A 104 -8.34 10.10 12.89
CA TRP A 104 -7.07 10.79 12.76
C TRP A 104 -7.28 12.24 12.30
N HIS A 105 -8.11 12.44 11.26
CA HIS A 105 -8.40 13.75 10.72
C HIS A 105 -9.03 14.68 11.74
N GLU A 106 -9.99 14.18 12.52
CA GLU A 106 -10.67 14.91 13.60
C GLU A 106 -9.70 15.34 14.71
N ARG A 107 -8.72 14.49 15.04
CA ARG A 107 -7.71 14.78 16.06
C ARG A 107 -6.61 15.73 15.57
N HIS A 108 -6.30 15.70 14.28
CA HIS A 108 -5.13 16.36 13.69
C HIS A 108 -5.48 17.20 12.48
N GLY A 109 -6.31 18.24 12.67
CA GLY A 109 -6.90 19.05 11.59
C GLY A 109 -5.94 19.91 10.75
N ASP A 110 -4.73 20.15 11.24
CA ASP A 110 -3.78 21.07 10.61
C ASP A 110 -2.71 20.36 9.74
N LEU A 111 -1.81 21.16 9.15
CA LEU A 111 -0.70 20.67 8.32
C LEU A 111 0.54 20.26 9.14
N ALA A 112 0.58 20.45 10.46
CA ALA A 112 1.70 19.98 11.26
C ALA A 112 1.76 18.44 11.34
N HIS A 113 0.67 17.76 10.95
CA HIS A 113 0.56 16.31 10.90
C HIS A 113 0.46 15.81 9.46
N LEU A 114 1.16 14.71 9.15
CA LEU A 114 1.07 13.99 7.88
C LEU A 114 0.73 12.51 8.15
N LEU A 115 -0.34 12.01 7.53
CA LEU A 115 -0.62 10.58 7.48
C LEU A 115 -0.05 9.98 6.19
N ILE A 116 0.81 8.99 6.31
CA ILE A 116 1.38 8.25 5.19
C ILE A 116 0.87 6.81 5.25
N GLY A 117 0.28 6.32 4.17
CA GLY A 117 -0.20 4.94 4.10
C GLY A 117 0.53 4.08 3.08
N GLU A 118 0.80 2.83 3.42
CA GLU A 118 1.15 1.79 2.46
C GLU A 118 -0.09 0.92 2.20
N VAL A 119 -0.64 0.99 0.98
CA VAL A 119 -1.93 0.37 0.62
C VAL A 119 -1.74 -0.73 -0.44
N PRO A 120 -1.48 -1.98 -0.01
CA PRO A 120 -1.26 -3.09 -0.93
C PRO A 120 -2.58 -3.63 -1.49
N LEU A 121 -3.18 -2.94 -2.46
CA LEU A 121 -4.54 -3.23 -2.97
C LEU A 121 -4.77 -4.69 -3.44
N VAL A 122 -3.76 -5.31 -4.04
CA VAL A 122 -3.87 -6.68 -4.58
C VAL A 122 -4.18 -7.69 -3.48
N GLY A 123 -5.16 -8.55 -3.77
CA GLY A 123 -5.66 -9.55 -2.83
C GLY A 123 -6.68 -8.97 -1.85
N ASN A 124 -7.42 -7.92 -2.23
CA ASN A 124 -8.48 -7.31 -1.43
C ASN A 124 -7.98 -6.75 -0.08
N ARG A 125 -6.77 -6.17 -0.04
CA ARG A 125 -6.20 -5.57 1.19
C ARG A 125 -6.30 -4.05 1.11
N LEU A 126 -7.00 -3.43 2.07
CA LEU A 126 -7.26 -1.99 2.12
C LEU A 126 -7.95 -1.42 0.86
N ILE A 127 -8.66 -2.25 0.09
CA ILE A 127 -9.36 -1.80 -1.14
C ILE A 127 -10.50 -0.82 -0.80
N GLU A 128 -11.01 -0.89 0.42
CA GLU A 128 -12.01 0.01 0.96
C GLU A 128 -11.55 1.48 0.88
N LEU A 129 -10.23 1.73 0.84
CA LEU A 129 -9.70 3.07 0.67
C LEU A 129 -9.82 3.59 -0.77
N THR A 130 -10.08 2.74 -1.76
CA THR A 130 -10.23 3.11 -3.17
C THR A 130 -11.69 3.18 -3.62
N GLN A 131 -12.53 2.33 -3.03
CA GLN A 131 -13.97 2.26 -3.28
C GLN A 131 -14.69 3.52 -2.81
N ARG A 132 -15.70 3.96 -3.59
CA ARG A 132 -16.62 4.99 -3.13
C ARG A 132 -17.59 4.41 -2.11
N THR A 133 -17.57 4.98 -0.91
CA THR A 133 -18.50 4.61 0.16
C THR A 133 -19.24 5.85 0.62
N ASP A 134 -20.52 5.72 0.93
CA ASP A 134 -21.29 6.80 1.56
C ASP A 134 -21.00 6.83 3.06
N ASP A 135 -19.86 7.42 3.43
CA ASP A 135 -19.46 7.62 4.82
C ASP A 135 -18.75 8.97 5.03
N ALA A 136 -18.46 9.28 6.30
CA ALA A 136 -17.89 10.58 6.68
C ALA A 136 -16.48 10.83 6.12
N VAL A 137 -15.73 9.79 5.78
CA VAL A 137 -14.33 9.92 5.34
C VAL A 137 -14.21 10.08 3.82
N GLU A 138 -15.25 9.75 3.05
CA GLU A 138 -15.17 9.73 1.59
C GLU A 138 -14.78 11.08 0.99
N ALA A 139 -15.38 12.18 1.46
CA ALA A 139 -15.06 13.52 0.97
C ALA A 139 -13.58 13.88 1.23
N LEU A 140 -13.00 13.36 2.31
CA LEU A 140 -11.61 13.56 2.66
C LEU A 140 -10.67 12.72 1.77
N LEU A 141 -11.01 11.45 1.51
CA LEU A 141 -10.23 10.57 0.65
C LEU A 141 -10.23 11.03 -0.82
N ALA A 142 -11.34 11.58 -1.30
CA ALA A 142 -11.47 12.13 -2.66
C ALA A 142 -10.96 13.58 -2.79
N GLY A 143 -10.76 14.27 -1.66
CA GLY A 143 -10.44 15.69 -1.59
C GLY A 143 -8.98 16.04 -1.89
N ALA A 144 -8.72 17.33 -2.10
CA ALA A 144 -7.41 17.85 -2.52
C ALA A 144 -6.29 17.75 -1.46
N GLN A 145 -6.62 17.43 -0.20
CA GLN A 145 -5.65 17.23 0.89
C GLN A 145 -5.10 15.81 0.98
N THR A 146 -5.67 14.90 0.19
CA THR A 146 -5.29 13.49 0.12
C THR A 146 -4.72 13.21 -1.26
N ARG A 147 -3.60 12.48 -1.32
CA ARG A 147 -3.00 12.05 -2.58
C ARG A 147 -2.72 10.55 -2.55
N PHE A 148 -3.10 9.84 -3.60
CA PHE A 148 -2.69 8.47 -3.84
C PHE A 148 -1.55 8.47 -4.87
N ALA A 149 -0.38 8.00 -4.47
CA ALA A 149 0.80 7.91 -5.29
C ALA A 149 0.99 6.48 -5.79
N ILE A 150 1.31 6.33 -7.09
CA ILE A 150 1.57 5.04 -7.73
C ILE A 150 3.03 5.01 -8.17
N PRO A 151 3.95 4.46 -7.35
CA PRO A 151 5.32 4.21 -7.79
C PRO A 151 5.33 3.26 -8.98
N THR A 152 5.87 3.75 -10.09
CA THR A 152 5.88 3.06 -11.39
C THR A 152 7.31 2.95 -11.87
N PRO A 153 8.03 1.86 -11.49
CA PRO A 153 9.39 1.65 -11.94
C PRO A 153 9.44 1.43 -13.44
N SER A 154 10.50 1.91 -14.08
CA SER A 154 10.83 1.50 -15.44
C SER A 154 11.09 -0.01 -15.50
N ARG A 155 11.03 -0.61 -16.68
CA ARG A 155 11.36 -2.03 -16.85
C ARG A 155 12.77 -2.37 -16.33
N ALA A 156 13.74 -1.48 -16.57
CA ALA A 156 15.11 -1.65 -16.11
C ALA A 156 15.21 -1.59 -14.57
N VAL A 157 14.56 -0.61 -13.95
CA VAL A 157 14.52 -0.51 -12.47
C VAL A 157 13.81 -1.70 -11.86
N ARG A 158 12.70 -2.17 -12.45
CA ARG A 158 11.97 -3.34 -11.99
C ARG A 158 12.85 -4.59 -11.97
N GLN A 159 13.63 -4.82 -13.03
CA GLN A 159 14.57 -5.95 -13.10
C GLN A 159 15.63 -5.88 -11.98
N VAL A 160 16.16 -4.69 -11.70
CA VAL A 160 17.12 -4.49 -10.60
C VAL A 160 16.49 -4.77 -9.24
N ILE A 161 15.24 -4.33 -9.01
CA ILE A 161 14.53 -4.60 -7.75
C ILE A 161 14.29 -6.11 -7.56
N GLU A 162 13.87 -6.81 -8.62
CA GLU A 162 13.63 -8.26 -8.56
C GLU A 162 14.93 -9.03 -8.25
N ALA A 163 16.04 -8.68 -8.89
CA ALA A 163 17.35 -9.27 -8.62
C ALA A 163 17.85 -8.97 -7.19
N ALA A 164 17.66 -7.74 -6.72
CA ALA A 164 18.04 -7.35 -5.36
C ALA A 164 17.24 -8.12 -4.30
N ARG A 165 15.95 -8.39 -4.55
CA ARG A 165 15.10 -9.19 -3.65
C ARG A 165 15.56 -10.65 -3.55
N GLU A 166 15.92 -11.25 -4.67
CA GLU A 166 16.46 -12.62 -4.69
C GLU A 166 17.74 -12.72 -3.82
N ALA A 167 18.60 -11.70 -3.89
CA ALA A 167 19.78 -11.60 -3.04
C ALA A 167 19.45 -11.36 -1.56
N SER A 168 18.50 -10.46 -1.24
CA SER A 168 18.17 -10.13 0.16
C SER A 168 17.47 -11.26 0.90
N MET A 169 16.69 -12.09 0.22
CA MET A 169 16.12 -13.32 0.81
C MET A 169 17.21 -14.27 1.32
N SER A 170 18.38 -14.28 0.67
CA SER A 170 19.53 -15.10 1.09
C SER A 170 20.31 -14.49 2.26
N ASN A 171 20.17 -13.18 2.52
CA ASN A 171 20.87 -12.47 3.59
C ASN A 171 20.09 -11.22 4.08
N PRO A 172 19.03 -11.41 4.90
CA PRO A 172 18.15 -10.32 5.34
C PRO A 172 18.83 -9.43 6.39
N GLN A 173 18.65 -8.11 6.26
CA GLN A 173 19.17 -7.10 7.18
C GLN A 173 18.14 -6.65 8.24
N HIS A 174 16.86 -6.98 8.05
CA HIS A 174 15.77 -6.70 8.99
C HIS A 174 14.75 -7.85 9.01
N GLU A 175 14.02 -8.05 10.11
CA GLU A 175 13.05 -9.15 10.25
C GLU A 175 11.95 -9.10 9.18
N LYS A 176 11.40 -7.90 8.91
CA LYS A 176 10.40 -7.67 7.86
C LYS A 176 10.89 -8.05 6.45
N GLU A 177 12.21 -8.04 6.17
CA GLU A 177 12.73 -8.47 4.86
C GLU A 177 12.62 -9.99 4.64
N ARG A 178 12.46 -10.78 5.71
CA ARG A 178 12.21 -12.22 5.60
C ARG A 178 10.79 -12.55 5.16
N ALA A 179 9.86 -11.63 5.42
CA ALA A 179 8.46 -11.75 5.04
C ALA A 179 8.18 -11.19 3.64
N ASP A 180 9.22 -10.69 2.94
CA ASP A 180 9.05 -10.15 1.60
C ASP A 180 8.64 -11.22 0.58
N ALA A 181 7.68 -10.88 -0.27
CA ALA A 181 7.24 -11.77 -1.34
C ALA A 181 8.41 -12.18 -2.28
N PRO A 182 8.62 -13.48 -2.50
CA PRO A 182 9.69 -13.98 -3.38
C PRO A 182 9.41 -13.66 -4.86
N PRO A 183 10.44 -13.72 -5.75
CA PRO A 183 10.30 -13.33 -7.16
C PRO A 183 9.17 -14.05 -7.92
N HIS A 184 8.94 -15.34 -7.65
CA HIS A 184 7.86 -16.09 -8.30
C HIS A 184 6.46 -15.57 -7.90
N VAL A 185 6.28 -15.13 -6.65
CA VAL A 185 5.04 -14.49 -6.19
C VAL A 185 4.86 -13.12 -6.86
N LEU A 186 5.94 -12.35 -7.03
CA LEU A 186 5.88 -11.07 -7.75
C LEU A 186 5.46 -11.24 -9.21
N ARG A 187 5.92 -12.31 -9.87
CA ARG A 187 5.50 -12.66 -11.24
C ARG A 187 4.04 -13.07 -11.29
N ALA A 188 3.59 -13.96 -10.39
CA ALA A 188 2.18 -14.35 -10.31
C ALA A 188 1.26 -13.14 -10.09
N MET A 189 1.63 -12.22 -9.19
CA MET A 189 0.87 -10.99 -8.95
C MET A 189 0.85 -10.05 -10.17
N TRP A 190 1.91 -10.06 -10.99
CA TRP A 190 1.91 -9.33 -12.24
C TRP A 190 1.01 -9.99 -13.28
N ASP A 191 1.03 -11.32 -13.38
CA ASP A 191 0.15 -12.08 -14.27
C ASP A 191 -1.33 -11.81 -13.94
N ASP A 192 -1.70 -11.84 -12.66
CA ASP A 192 -3.04 -11.48 -12.17
C ASP A 192 -3.41 -10.04 -12.55
N LEU A 193 -2.48 -9.09 -12.37
CA LEU A 193 -2.71 -7.68 -12.73
C LEU A 193 -2.85 -7.50 -14.25
N TYR A 194 -2.11 -8.26 -15.06
CA TYR A 194 -2.21 -8.22 -16.50
C TYR A 194 -3.51 -8.86 -17.01
N GLN A 195 -3.99 -9.93 -16.38
CA GLN A 195 -5.32 -10.48 -16.63
C GLN A 195 -6.42 -9.45 -16.33
N LEU A 196 -6.30 -8.76 -15.20
CA LEU A 196 -7.19 -7.65 -14.87
C LEU A 196 -7.11 -6.54 -15.92
N ALA A 197 -5.91 -6.15 -16.35
CA ALA A 197 -5.73 -5.13 -17.37
C ALA A 197 -6.45 -5.50 -18.69
N GLN A 198 -6.49 -6.77 -19.06
CA GLN A 198 -7.26 -7.23 -20.23
C GLN A 198 -8.77 -7.09 -20.03
N GLN A 199 -9.28 -7.47 -18.85
CA GLN A 199 -10.70 -7.33 -18.51
C GLN A 199 -11.14 -5.86 -18.52
N LEU A 200 -10.25 -4.96 -18.10
CA LEU A 200 -10.46 -3.51 -18.10
C LEU A 200 -10.19 -2.85 -19.46
N HIS A 201 -9.84 -3.62 -20.49
CA HIS A 201 -9.45 -3.13 -21.82
C HIS A 201 -8.25 -2.15 -21.82
N ILE A 202 -7.38 -2.26 -20.82
CA ILE A 202 -6.12 -1.49 -20.68
C ILE A 202 -4.97 -2.19 -21.42
N ALA A 203 -4.96 -3.52 -21.40
CA ALA A 203 -3.96 -4.35 -22.05
C ALA A 203 -4.53 -5.12 -23.25
N PRO A 204 -3.71 -5.43 -24.27
CA PRO A 204 -4.15 -6.26 -25.38
C PRO A 204 -4.38 -7.72 -24.94
N PRO A 205 -5.25 -8.47 -25.63
CA PRO A 205 -5.46 -9.89 -25.36
C PRO A 205 -4.16 -10.69 -25.45
N ASN A 206 -3.87 -11.52 -24.45
CA ASN A 206 -2.75 -12.47 -24.47
C ASN A 206 -3.22 -13.82 -25.01
N ALA A 207 -3.40 -13.90 -26.34
CA ALA A 207 -3.99 -15.04 -27.02
C ALA A 207 -3.21 -16.36 -26.87
N ASN A 208 -1.91 -16.29 -26.55
CA ASN A 208 -1.02 -17.45 -26.48
C ASN A 208 -0.71 -17.90 -25.05
N GLY A 209 -1.21 -17.21 -24.02
CA GLY A 209 -0.86 -17.50 -22.63
C GLY A 209 0.64 -17.35 -22.34
N GLU A 210 1.34 -16.50 -23.11
CA GLU A 210 2.77 -16.26 -22.93
C GLU A 210 3.02 -15.46 -21.65
N ASN A 211 4.17 -15.67 -21.01
CA ASN A 211 4.58 -14.88 -19.86
C ASN A 211 4.85 -13.44 -20.32
N VAL A 212 4.01 -12.50 -19.89
CA VAL A 212 4.10 -11.11 -20.33
C VAL A 212 5.09 -10.36 -19.45
N ALA A 213 6.11 -9.77 -20.06
CA ALA A 213 7.04 -8.91 -19.35
C ALA A 213 6.31 -7.71 -18.71
N TYR A 214 6.81 -7.26 -17.57
CA TYR A 214 6.31 -6.06 -16.90
C TYR A 214 6.25 -4.85 -17.85
N ASP A 215 5.10 -4.17 -17.85
CA ASP A 215 4.90 -2.93 -18.59
C ASP A 215 4.43 -1.80 -17.65
N PRO A 216 5.21 -0.69 -17.53
CA PRO A 216 4.88 0.39 -16.61
C PRO A 216 3.59 1.13 -16.97
N ALA A 217 3.23 1.22 -18.25
CA ALA A 217 2.02 1.91 -18.68
C ALA A 217 0.77 1.09 -18.35
N ILE A 218 0.81 -0.22 -18.59
CA ILE A 218 -0.28 -1.13 -18.21
C ILE A 218 -0.44 -1.17 -16.69
N TYR A 219 0.67 -1.30 -15.96
CA TYR A 219 0.69 -1.25 -14.50
C TYR A 219 0.05 0.03 -13.96
N ALA A 220 0.51 1.19 -14.41
CA ALA A 220 -0.02 2.48 -13.97
C ALA A 220 -1.49 2.62 -14.33
N GLY A 221 -1.89 2.22 -15.54
CA GLY A 221 -3.27 2.26 -16.01
C GLY A 221 -4.23 1.48 -15.11
N VAL A 222 -3.86 0.27 -14.69
CA VAL A 222 -4.70 -0.53 -13.78
C VAL A 222 -4.85 0.17 -12.42
N TYR A 223 -3.75 0.65 -11.83
CA TYR A 223 -3.84 1.35 -10.53
C TYR A 223 -4.60 2.68 -10.63
N GLN A 224 -4.47 3.41 -11.74
CA GLN A 224 -5.27 4.60 -12.00
C GLN A 224 -6.76 4.28 -12.13
N HIS A 225 -7.12 3.15 -12.73
CA HIS A 225 -8.50 2.67 -12.77
C HIS A 225 -9.02 2.36 -11.35
N LEU A 226 -8.26 1.58 -10.57
CA LEU A 226 -8.63 1.28 -9.18
C LEU A 226 -8.78 2.53 -8.32
N LEU A 227 -8.00 3.57 -8.61
CA LEU A 227 -7.97 4.85 -7.90
C LEU A 227 -8.77 5.95 -8.62
N GLN A 228 -9.67 5.61 -9.55
CA GLN A 228 -10.43 6.57 -10.36
C GLN A 228 -11.27 7.56 -9.53
N HIS A 229 -11.52 7.24 -8.26
CA HIS A 229 -12.27 8.07 -7.32
C HIS A 229 -11.37 8.85 -6.34
N ARG A 230 -10.06 8.89 -6.59
CA ARG A 230 -9.06 9.52 -5.73
C ARG A 230 -8.21 10.52 -6.50
N GLN A 231 -7.65 11.48 -5.78
CA GLN A 231 -6.60 12.34 -6.33
C GLN A 231 -5.33 11.50 -6.50
N THR A 232 -4.99 11.17 -7.74
CA THR A 232 -3.92 10.22 -8.05
C THR A 232 -2.72 10.93 -8.68
N ILE A 233 -1.51 10.45 -8.40
CA ILE A 233 -0.29 10.81 -9.11
C ILE A 233 0.51 9.55 -9.43
N VAL A 234 0.98 9.44 -10.67
CA VAL A 234 1.96 8.41 -11.04
C VAL A 234 3.33 8.96 -10.71
N LEU A 235 4.16 8.17 -10.02
CA LEU A 235 5.55 8.51 -9.73
C LEU A 235 6.46 7.63 -10.60
N PRO A 236 6.97 8.14 -11.73
CA PRO A 236 7.95 7.42 -12.54
C PRO A 236 9.22 7.17 -11.71
N VAL A 237 9.72 5.93 -11.75
CA VAL A 237 10.97 5.56 -11.09
C VAL A 237 11.92 4.99 -12.13
N ASP A 238 12.65 5.88 -12.79
CA ASP A 238 13.54 5.53 -13.90
C ASP A 238 14.98 5.27 -13.45
N ASN A 239 15.33 5.68 -12.24
CA ASN A 239 16.67 5.52 -11.67
C ASN A 239 16.66 4.53 -10.51
N VAL A 240 17.71 3.71 -10.43
CA VAL A 240 17.96 2.85 -9.27
C VAL A 240 18.42 3.72 -8.12
N LEU A 241 17.62 3.78 -7.06
CA LEU A 241 17.96 4.51 -5.84
C LEU A 241 18.88 3.67 -4.97
N PRO A 242 19.89 4.27 -4.31
CA PRO A 242 20.79 3.51 -3.44
C PRO A 242 20.04 3.02 -2.20
N LYS A 243 20.30 1.77 -1.81
CA LYS A 243 19.81 1.22 -0.54
C LYS A 243 20.76 1.63 0.58
N VAL A 244 20.33 2.55 1.44
CA VAL A 244 21.07 2.98 2.64
C VAL A 244 20.34 2.44 3.87
N GLY A 245 20.83 1.34 4.43
CA GLY A 245 20.17 0.66 5.56
C GLY A 245 18.88 -0.07 5.16
N SER A 246 18.08 -0.44 6.16
CA SER A 246 16.75 -0.99 5.97
C SER A 246 15.75 0.11 5.62
N VAL A 247 14.85 -0.14 4.67
CA VAL A 247 13.73 0.78 4.37
C VAL A 247 12.72 0.87 5.52
N TYR A 248 12.79 -0.05 6.49
CA TYR A 248 11.96 -0.07 7.69
C TYR A 248 12.58 0.68 8.86
N ASP A 249 13.88 1.02 8.78
CA ASP A 249 14.54 1.85 9.80
C ASP A 249 14.37 3.31 9.40
N ILE A 250 13.36 3.97 9.96
CA ILE A 250 13.11 5.39 9.69
C ILE A 250 13.65 6.19 10.87
N ASP A 251 14.68 7.00 10.62
CA ASP A 251 15.30 7.89 11.63
C ASP A 251 14.45 9.16 11.84
N ALA A 252 13.17 8.96 12.14
CA ALA A 252 12.18 10.00 12.46
C ALA A 252 11.15 9.49 13.47
N PRO A 253 10.64 10.35 14.37
CA PRO A 253 9.58 9.98 15.29
C PRO A 253 8.27 9.71 14.53
N ILE A 254 7.84 8.45 14.53
CA ILE A 254 6.65 7.98 13.83
C ILE A 254 5.59 7.52 14.81
N GLN A 255 4.32 7.78 14.49
CA GLN A 255 3.17 7.24 15.20
C GLN A 255 2.38 6.30 14.28
N GLU A 256 2.37 5.00 14.59
CA GLU A 256 1.62 4.02 13.82
C GLU A 256 0.14 4.00 14.24
N LEU A 257 -0.77 3.90 13.27
CA LEU A 257 -2.18 3.66 13.53
C LEU A 257 -2.42 2.17 13.76
N HIS A 258 -2.97 1.83 14.93
CA HIS A 258 -3.34 0.48 15.30
C HIS A 258 -4.81 0.40 15.70
N ALA A 259 -5.46 -0.70 15.34
CA ALA A 259 -6.77 -1.01 15.88
C ALA A 259 -6.62 -1.43 17.34
N THR A 260 -7.46 -0.89 18.21
CA THR A 260 -7.62 -1.47 19.56
C THR A 260 -8.34 -2.82 19.45
N ALA A 261 -8.18 -3.68 20.45
CA ALA A 261 -8.88 -4.97 20.49
C ALA A 261 -10.42 -4.81 20.39
N ALA A 262 -10.98 -3.78 21.04
CA ALA A 262 -12.40 -3.46 20.97
C ALA A 262 -12.84 -3.05 19.56
N GLU A 263 -12.07 -2.21 18.86
CA GLU A 263 -12.36 -1.81 17.49
C GLU A 263 -12.27 -3.01 16.52
N ALA A 264 -11.28 -3.89 16.68
CA ALA A 264 -11.14 -5.09 15.87
C ALA A 264 -12.35 -6.03 16.06
N ILE A 265 -12.76 -6.29 17.30
CA ILE A 265 -13.94 -7.10 17.63
C ILE A 265 -15.19 -6.48 17.02
N GLN A 266 -15.40 -5.16 17.17
CA GLN A 266 -16.56 -4.47 16.62
C GLN A 266 -16.62 -4.60 15.10
N CYS A 267 -15.49 -4.42 14.42
CA CYS A 267 -15.43 -4.60 12.96
C CYS A 267 -15.76 -6.04 12.57
N MET A 268 -15.19 -7.04 13.25
CA MET A 268 -15.48 -8.45 12.95
C MET A 268 -16.93 -8.85 13.22
N GLN A 269 -17.55 -8.30 14.27
CA GLN A 269 -18.99 -8.47 14.52
C GLN A 269 -19.83 -7.82 13.41
N HIS A 270 -19.45 -6.64 12.94
CA HIS A 270 -20.12 -6.02 11.80
C HIS A 270 -20.00 -6.86 10.53
N ILE A 271 -18.81 -7.41 10.24
CA ILE A 271 -18.62 -8.34 9.11
C ILE A 271 -19.55 -9.54 9.21
N GLN A 272 -19.60 -10.19 10.38
CA GLN A 272 -20.44 -11.36 10.65
C GLN A 272 -21.93 -11.10 10.44
N ASN A 273 -22.38 -9.90 10.79
CA ASN A 273 -23.80 -9.54 10.72
C ASN A 273 -24.21 -9.05 9.32
N THR A 274 -23.25 -8.70 8.47
CA THR A 274 -23.51 -7.98 7.21
C THR A 274 -23.21 -8.82 5.98
N PHE A 275 -22.20 -9.70 6.05
CA PHE A 275 -21.72 -10.45 4.88
C PHE A 275 -21.81 -11.96 5.12
N THR A 276 -22.23 -12.68 4.08
CA THR A 276 -22.06 -14.13 4.01
C THR A 276 -20.64 -14.48 3.55
N ASP A 277 -20.19 -15.71 3.82
CA ASP A 277 -18.87 -16.18 3.37
C ASP A 277 -18.75 -16.15 1.84
N GLU A 278 -19.84 -16.45 1.12
CA GLU A 278 -19.90 -16.36 -0.35
C GLU A 278 -19.72 -14.93 -0.84
N GLN A 279 -20.35 -13.94 -0.19
CA GLN A 279 -20.15 -12.53 -0.52
C GLN A 279 -18.71 -12.07 -0.26
N LEU A 280 -18.10 -12.53 0.83
CA LEU A 280 -16.70 -12.23 1.14
C LEU A 280 -15.74 -12.87 0.13
N ALA A 281 -16.00 -14.10 -0.30
CA ALA A 281 -15.23 -14.78 -1.34
C ALA A 281 -15.35 -14.03 -2.68
N ALA A 282 -16.58 -13.69 -3.09
CA ALA A 282 -16.83 -12.93 -4.31
C ALA A 282 -16.13 -11.55 -4.30
N GLN A 283 -16.11 -10.85 -3.15
CA GLN A 283 -15.37 -9.60 -3.01
C GLN A 283 -13.86 -9.77 -3.12
N VAL A 284 -13.30 -10.93 -2.72
CA VAL A 284 -11.89 -11.22 -2.93
C VAL A 284 -11.59 -11.50 -4.39
N GLU A 285 -12.47 -12.21 -5.11
CA GLU A 285 -12.29 -12.48 -6.54
C GLU A 285 -12.46 -11.22 -7.39
N GLN A 286 -13.42 -10.37 -7.02
CA GLN A 286 -13.79 -9.14 -7.74
C GLN A 286 -13.26 -7.89 -7.04
N TRP A 287 -12.13 -7.99 -6.35
CA TRP A 287 -11.56 -6.91 -5.56
C TRP A 287 -11.28 -5.64 -6.39
N TYR A 288 -11.15 -5.77 -7.69
CA TYR A 288 -10.90 -4.68 -8.63
C TYR A 288 -12.16 -3.92 -9.08
N ASN A 289 -13.36 -4.42 -8.76
CA ASN A 289 -14.62 -3.69 -8.98
C ASN A 289 -14.73 -2.60 -7.89
N ALA A 290 -14.06 -1.48 -8.12
CA ALA A 290 -13.97 -0.34 -7.21
C ALA A 290 -14.93 0.81 -7.56
#